data_AF-A0A346PF95-F1
#
_entry.id   AF-A0A346PF95-F1
#
_cell.length_a   1.000
_cell.length_b   1.000
_cell.length_c   1.000
_cell.angle_alpha   90.00
_cell.angle_beta   90.00
_cell.angle_gamma   90.00
#
_symmetry.space_group_name_H-M   'P 1'
#
loop_
_entity.id
_entity.type
_entity.pdbx_description
1 polymer ?
#
loop_
_entity_poly.entity_id
_entity_poly.type
_entity_poly.pdbx_seq_one_letter_code
_entity_poly.pdbx_strand_id
1 'polypeptide(L)'
;MSYPIRDVRRRIHDEYADVVAEIDRCADAVADARASTEPNDREPPREGLQAALEATGVIETLPAVLAAAVDAAGFKLRAQPVPAPPYVVVTSRGPMLRATIDPGRLVVRFDGFEVERDGTSGSGPTYRRLDGVRVTISLE
;
A
#
# COMPACT_ATOMS: atom_id res chain seq x y z
N MET A 1 -17.71 -11.66 -5.63
CA MET A 1 -16.37 -11.52 -5.03
C MET A 1 -15.75 -12.91 -5.02
N SER A 2 -14.69 -13.14 -5.79
CA SER A 2 -14.09 -14.47 -5.95
C SER A 2 -13.52 -14.94 -4.61
N TYR A 3 -13.73 -16.21 -4.25
CA TYR A 3 -13.24 -16.82 -3.00
C TYR A 3 -11.77 -16.49 -2.65
N PRO A 4 -10.82 -16.49 -3.62
CA PRO A 4 -9.42 -16.17 -3.34
C PRO A 4 -9.20 -14.78 -2.74
N ILE A 5 -9.93 -13.76 -3.21
CA ILE A 5 -9.79 -12.37 -2.73
C ILE A 5 -10.20 -12.26 -1.25
N ARG A 6 -11.23 -13.01 -0.85
CA ARG A 6 -11.71 -13.01 0.54
C ARG A 6 -10.71 -13.67 1.48
N ASP A 7 -10.09 -14.78 1.05
CA ASP A 7 -9.11 -15.51 1.86
C ASP A 7 -7.82 -14.70 2.04
N VAL A 8 -7.36 -14.03 0.98
CA VAL A 8 -6.24 -13.06 1.05
C VAL A 8 -6.55 -11.94 2.03
N ARG A 9 -7.72 -11.30 1.91
CA ARG A 9 -8.11 -10.20 2.78
C ARG A 9 -8.14 -10.64 4.24
N ARG A 10 -8.78 -11.78 4.52
CA ARG A 10 -8.83 -12.35 5.86
C ARG A 10 -7.42 -12.60 6.40
N ARG A 11 -6.56 -13.24 5.60
CA ARG A 11 -5.17 -13.51 5.98
C ARG A 11 -4.40 -12.25 6.39
N ILE A 12 -4.51 -11.19 5.60
CA ILE A 12 -3.83 -9.91 5.88
C ILE A 12 -4.36 -9.29 7.18
N HIS A 13 -5.68 -9.26 7.39
CA HIS A 13 -6.25 -8.66 8.59
C HIS A 13 -6.05 -9.50 9.86
N ASP A 14 -5.99 -10.83 9.75
CA ASP A 14 -5.84 -11.70 10.91
C ASP A 14 -4.36 -11.84 11.35
N GLU A 15 -3.44 -12.02 10.40
CA GLU A 15 -2.02 -12.30 10.69
C GLU A 15 -1.12 -11.06 10.61
N TYR A 16 -1.55 -10.02 9.88
CA TYR A 16 -0.73 -8.83 9.61
C TYR A 16 -1.45 -7.52 9.99
N ALA A 17 -2.36 -7.57 10.97
CA ALA A 17 -3.02 -6.40 11.52
C ALA A 17 -2.02 -5.32 11.96
N ASP A 18 -0.93 -5.73 12.61
CA ASP A 18 0.11 -4.82 13.10
C ASP A 18 0.81 -4.08 11.96
N VAL A 19 1.04 -4.76 10.83
CA VAL A 19 1.62 -4.13 9.63
C VAL A 19 0.66 -3.11 9.04
N VAL A 20 -0.64 -3.43 8.96
CA VAL A 20 -1.65 -2.48 8.48
C VAL A 20 -1.73 -1.26 9.40
N ALA A 21 -1.72 -1.47 10.71
CA ALA A 21 -1.75 -0.40 11.71
C ALA A 21 -0.48 0.46 11.69
N GLU A 22 0.69 -0.10 11.37
CA GLU A 22 1.93 0.67 11.23
C GLU A 22 1.92 1.51 9.95
N ILE A 23 1.41 0.98 8.84
CA ILE A 23 1.21 1.76 7.60
C ILE A 23 0.26 2.93 7.88
N ASP A 24 -0.80 2.69 8.65
CA ASP A 24 -1.78 3.70 9.05
C ASP A 24 -1.13 4.84 9.84
N ARG A 25 -0.35 4.49 10.88
CA ARG A 25 0.41 5.45 11.69
C ARG A 25 1.44 6.24 10.87
N CYS A 26 2.11 5.60 9.92
CA CYS A 26 3.01 6.29 9.00
C CYS A 26 2.25 7.28 8.10
N ALA A 27 1.06 6.92 7.62
CA ALA A 27 0.23 7.81 6.81
C ALA A 27 -0.28 9.01 7.61
N ASP A 28 -0.65 8.82 8.89
CA ASP A 28 -1.03 9.91 9.80
C ASP A 28 0.14 10.87 10.04
N ALA A 29 1.31 10.34 10.38
CA ALA A 29 2.50 11.16 10.61
C ALA A 29 2.85 12.04 9.39
N VAL A 30 2.72 11.48 8.18
CA VAL A 30 2.93 12.24 6.94
C VAL A 30 1.83 13.29 6.73
N ALA A 31 0.57 12.97 7.02
CA ALA A 31 -0.53 13.92 6.91
C ALA A 31 -0.36 15.11 7.87
N ASP A 32 0.02 14.84 9.12
CA ASP A 32 0.25 15.85 10.16
C ASP A 32 1.43 16.77 9.82
N ALA A 33 2.54 16.21 9.32
CA ALA A 33 3.71 16.97 8.87
C ALA A 33 3.35 17.92 7.71
N ARG A 34 2.53 17.47 6.76
CA ARG A 34 2.07 18.29 5.63
C ARG A 34 1.15 19.41 6.07
N ALA A 35 0.18 19.10 6.93
CA ALA A 35 -0.74 20.07 7.49
C ALA A 35 -0.02 21.18 8.27
N SER A 36 1.12 20.84 8.90
CA SER A 36 1.95 21.78 9.65
C SER A 36 2.86 22.66 8.77
N THR A 37 3.16 22.24 7.54
CA THR A 37 4.10 22.95 6.65
C THR A 37 3.37 24.01 5.83
N GLU A 38 2.40 23.61 4.99
CA GLU A 38 1.60 24.53 4.17
C GLU A 38 0.20 23.94 3.90
N PRO A 39 -0.90 24.71 4.12
CA PRO A 39 -2.26 24.22 3.89
C PRO A 39 -2.57 23.81 2.44
N ASN A 40 -1.74 24.26 1.48
CA ASN A 40 -1.87 24.02 0.06
C ASN A 40 -0.73 23.15 -0.50
N ASP A 41 -0.03 22.38 0.35
CA ASP A 41 0.98 21.44 -0.11
C ASP A 41 0.34 20.41 -1.06
N ARG A 42 0.77 20.44 -2.33
CA ARG A 42 0.35 19.55 -3.42
C ARG A 42 1.41 18.51 -3.76
N GLU A 43 2.54 18.51 -3.07
CA GLU A 43 3.61 17.54 -3.30
C GLU A 43 3.08 16.12 -2.99
N PRO A 44 3.39 15.09 -3.78
CA PRO A 44 2.92 13.75 -3.47
C PRO A 44 3.49 13.27 -2.12
N PRO A 45 2.70 12.64 -1.24
CA PRO A 45 3.18 12.15 0.06
C PRO A 45 4.15 10.97 -0.06
N ARG A 46 4.54 10.58 -1.29
CA ARG A 46 5.30 9.37 -1.60
C ARG A 46 6.64 9.33 -0.87
N GLU A 47 7.40 10.43 -0.90
CA GLU A 47 8.75 10.46 -0.33
C GLU A 47 8.70 10.44 1.20
N GLY A 48 7.83 11.26 1.81
CA GLY A 48 7.59 11.22 3.25
C GLY A 48 7.08 9.86 3.72
N LEU A 49 6.18 9.23 2.97
CA LEU A 49 5.65 7.91 3.31
C LEU A 49 6.69 6.80 3.14
N GLN A 50 7.50 6.84 2.08
CA GLN A 50 8.62 5.91 1.91
C GLN A 50 9.56 6.01 3.11
N ALA A 51 10.00 7.21 3.47
CA ALA A 51 10.92 7.42 4.59
C ALA A 51 10.32 6.96 5.94
N ALA A 52 9.04 7.23 6.19
CA ALA A 52 8.36 6.79 7.40
C ALA A 52 8.27 5.25 7.51
N LEU A 53 7.97 4.57 6.39
CA LEU A 53 7.88 3.11 6.35
C LEU A 53 9.25 2.42 6.46
N GLU A 54 10.31 3.03 5.91
CA GLU A 54 11.69 2.57 6.09
C GLU A 54 12.13 2.72 7.55
N ALA A 55 11.82 3.86 8.18
CA ALA A 55 12.19 4.12 9.57
C ALA A 55 11.54 3.16 10.57
N THR A 56 10.35 2.65 10.26
CA THR A 56 9.61 1.69 11.10
C THR A 56 9.95 0.22 10.79
N GLY A 57 10.71 -0.06 9.74
CA GLY A 57 11.04 -1.43 9.32
C GLY A 57 9.88 -2.18 8.64
N VAL A 58 8.81 -1.47 8.28
CA VAL A 58 7.62 -2.08 7.65
C VAL A 58 7.95 -2.61 6.27
N ILE A 59 8.78 -1.88 5.52
CA ILE A 59 9.12 -2.22 4.13
C ILE A 59 9.75 -3.62 4.04
N GLU A 60 10.55 -4.00 5.04
CA GLU A 60 11.22 -5.28 5.20
C GLU A 60 10.24 -6.43 5.49
N THR A 61 9.09 -6.10 6.07
CA THR A 61 8.03 -7.07 6.41
C THR A 61 7.08 -7.34 5.24
N LEU A 62 6.90 -6.36 4.34
CA LEU A 62 5.98 -6.44 3.20
C LEU A 62 6.20 -7.65 2.24
N PRO A 63 7.43 -8.14 1.99
CA PRO A 63 7.64 -9.37 1.24
C PRO A 63 6.98 -10.61 1.86
N ALA A 64 6.98 -10.71 3.20
CA ALA A 64 6.32 -11.81 3.90
C ALA A 64 4.79 -11.71 3.76
N VAL A 65 4.24 -10.51 3.84
CA VAL A 65 2.81 -10.24 3.58
C VAL A 65 2.43 -10.66 2.16
N LEU A 66 3.26 -10.33 1.16
CA LEU A 66 3.03 -10.74 -0.22
C LEU A 66 3.05 -12.26 -0.38
N ALA A 67 3.99 -12.96 0.26
CA ALA A 67 4.07 -14.41 0.22
C ALA A 67 2.82 -15.07 0.85
N ALA A 68 2.39 -14.58 2.01
CA ALA A 68 1.17 -15.05 2.66
C ALA A 68 -0.10 -14.76 1.83
N ALA A 69 -0.16 -13.62 1.15
CA ALA A 69 -1.25 -13.29 0.24
C ALA A 69 -1.29 -14.25 -0.96
N VAL A 70 -0.14 -14.56 -1.57
CA VAL A 70 -0.08 -15.51 -2.69
C VAL A 70 -0.49 -16.93 -2.27
N ASP A 71 -0.04 -17.38 -1.09
CA ASP A 71 -0.43 -18.66 -0.49
C ASP A 71 -1.94 -18.71 -0.20
N ALA A 72 -2.49 -17.68 0.45
CA ALA A 72 -3.92 -17.57 0.75
C ALA A 72 -4.80 -17.52 -0.51
N ALA A 73 -4.27 -17.01 -1.63
CA ALA A 73 -4.94 -17.04 -2.92
C ALA A 73 -4.85 -18.40 -3.63
N GLY A 74 -4.10 -19.37 -3.08
CA GLY A 74 -3.91 -20.70 -3.64
C GLY A 74 -2.86 -20.76 -4.76
N PHE A 75 -2.01 -19.75 -4.89
CA PHE A 75 -0.96 -19.67 -5.90
C PHE A 75 0.43 -19.92 -5.31
N LYS A 76 1.43 -20.02 -6.18
CA LYS A 76 2.84 -20.16 -5.80
C LYS A 76 3.66 -19.01 -6.35
N LEU A 77 4.54 -18.49 -5.51
CA LEU A 77 5.56 -17.54 -5.94
C LEU A 77 6.58 -18.21 -6.85
N ARG A 78 6.94 -17.54 -7.95
CA ARG A 78 8.01 -17.99 -8.85
C ARG A 78 9.42 -17.69 -8.32
N ALA A 79 9.52 -16.70 -7.43
CA ALA A 79 10.76 -16.27 -6.79
C ALA A 79 10.44 -15.66 -5.43
N GLN A 80 11.42 -15.66 -4.52
CA GLN A 80 11.26 -15.07 -3.20
C GLN A 80 11.22 -13.53 -3.32
N PRO A 81 10.15 -12.88 -2.84
CA PRO A 81 10.03 -11.43 -2.91
C PRO A 81 11.07 -10.75 -2.01
N VAL A 82 11.55 -9.60 -2.47
CA VAL A 82 12.47 -8.71 -1.74
C VAL A 82 11.76 -7.39 -1.42
N PRO A 83 12.22 -6.62 -0.42
CA PRO A 83 11.59 -5.36 0.00
C PRO A 83 11.88 -4.19 -0.98
N ALA A 84 11.71 -4.44 -2.27
CA ALA A 84 12.03 -3.52 -3.34
C ALA A 84 11.18 -3.81 -4.59
N PRO A 85 11.17 -2.91 -5.58
CA PRO A 85 10.57 -3.20 -6.88
C PRO A 85 11.20 -4.48 -7.50
N PRO A 86 10.41 -5.31 -8.19
CA PRO A 86 9.00 -5.10 -8.57
C PRO A 86 7.97 -5.53 -7.52
N TYR A 87 8.40 -6.07 -6.37
CA TYR A 87 7.53 -6.72 -5.38
C TYR A 87 6.89 -5.73 -4.42
N VAL A 88 7.65 -4.72 -3.98
CA VAL A 88 7.21 -3.67 -3.06
C VAL A 88 7.48 -2.33 -3.71
N VAL A 89 6.44 -1.51 -3.82
CA VAL A 89 6.55 -0.14 -4.38
C VAL A 89 5.71 0.79 -3.51
N VAL A 90 6.31 1.87 -3.00
CA VAL A 90 5.51 2.93 -2.36
C VAL A 90 5.07 3.93 -3.42
N THR A 91 3.76 4.14 -3.47
CA THR A 91 3.10 5.10 -4.36
C THR A 91 2.64 6.32 -3.55
N SER A 92 2.09 7.33 -4.23
CA SER A 92 1.44 8.45 -3.55
C SER A 92 0.15 8.08 -2.79
N ARG A 93 -0.39 6.86 -2.99
CA ARG A 93 -1.51 6.33 -2.21
C ARG A 93 -1.06 5.49 -1.01
N GLY A 94 0.12 4.90 -1.11
CA GLY A 94 0.65 3.94 -0.14
C GLY A 94 1.38 2.76 -0.78
N PRO A 95 1.79 1.77 0.04
CA PRO A 95 2.47 0.58 -0.42
C PRO A 95 1.62 -0.26 -1.38
N MET A 96 2.26 -0.74 -2.43
CA MET A 96 1.72 -1.67 -3.40
C MET A 96 2.62 -2.91 -3.47
N LEU A 97 2.01 -4.08 -3.26
CA LEU A 97 2.65 -5.37 -3.38
C LEU A 97 2.24 -6.03 -4.69
N ARG A 98 3.18 -6.66 -5.38
CA ARG A 98 2.91 -7.33 -6.65
C ARG A 98 3.68 -8.64 -6.79
N ALA A 99 2.95 -9.70 -7.11
CA ALA A 99 3.52 -10.99 -7.47
C ALA A 99 2.98 -11.46 -8.83
N THR A 100 3.85 -12.10 -9.61
CA THR A 100 3.43 -12.88 -10.77
C THR A 100 2.93 -14.24 -10.30
N ILE A 101 1.71 -14.59 -10.70
CA ILE A 101 1.04 -15.87 -10.45
C ILE A 101 0.65 -16.49 -11.80
N ASP A 102 0.06 -17.68 -11.82
CA ASP A 102 -0.39 -18.33 -13.06
C ASP A 102 -1.90 -18.63 -13.02
N PRO A 103 -2.71 -18.12 -13.97
CA PRO A 103 -2.38 -17.08 -14.94
C PRO A 103 -2.42 -15.67 -14.30
N GLY A 104 -1.40 -14.85 -14.53
CA GLY A 104 -1.49 -13.39 -14.30
C GLY A 104 -0.70 -12.83 -13.12
N ARG A 105 -1.31 -11.89 -12.38
CA ARG A 105 -0.67 -11.15 -11.27
C ARG A 105 -1.61 -10.95 -10.09
N LEU A 106 -1.05 -11.08 -8.90
CA LEU A 106 -1.70 -10.66 -7.66
C LEU A 106 -1.16 -9.29 -7.28
N VAL A 107 -2.05 -8.34 -7.04
CA VAL A 107 -1.73 -6.99 -6.58
C VAL A 107 -2.47 -6.70 -5.28
N VAL A 108 -1.73 -6.28 -4.25
CA VAL A 108 -2.29 -5.80 -2.97
C VAL A 108 -1.91 -4.34 -2.81
N ARG A 109 -2.88 -3.48 -2.53
CA ARG A 109 -2.66 -2.04 -2.29
C ARG A 109 -3.12 -1.69 -0.89
N PHE A 110 -2.28 -0.96 -0.18
CA PHE A 110 -2.56 -0.37 1.12
C PHE A 110 -2.73 1.14 0.89
N ASP A 111 -3.94 1.55 0.54
CA ASP A 111 -4.24 2.95 0.26
C ASP A 111 -4.47 3.68 1.60
N GLY A 112 -3.51 4.52 2.01
CA GLY A 112 -3.66 5.47 3.13
C GLY A 112 -4.00 6.89 2.66
N PHE A 113 -3.79 7.18 1.38
CA PHE A 113 -4.15 8.45 0.73
C PHE A 113 -5.00 8.21 -0.52
N GLU A 114 -5.93 9.12 -0.76
CA GLU A 114 -6.65 9.26 -2.02
C GLU A 114 -6.02 10.37 -2.88
N VAL A 115 -6.01 10.15 -4.19
CA VAL A 115 -5.56 11.17 -5.16
C VAL A 115 -6.79 11.75 -5.81
N GLU A 116 -7.04 13.02 -5.52
CA GLU A 116 -8.10 13.82 -6.13
C GLU A 116 -7.51 14.62 -7.29
N ARG A 117 -8.23 14.64 -8.41
CA ARG A 117 -7.81 15.37 -9.62
C ARG A 117 -8.94 16.30 -9.98
N ASP A 118 -8.76 17.59 -9.68
CA ASP A 118 -9.69 18.60 -10.18
C ASP A 118 -9.52 18.69 -11.69
N GLY A 119 -10.60 18.43 -12.43
CA GLY A 119 -10.62 18.46 -13.90
C GLY A 119 -10.44 19.87 -14.51
N THR A 120 -10.14 20.87 -13.69
CA THR A 120 -9.89 22.25 -14.11
C THR A 120 -8.44 22.37 -14.56
N SER A 121 -8.26 22.65 -15.85
CA SER A 121 -6.94 22.81 -16.49
C SER A 121 -6.04 23.77 -15.70
N GLY A 122 -5.03 23.23 -15.01
CA GLY A 122 -4.01 24.00 -14.30
C GLY A 122 -3.78 23.64 -12.83
N SER A 123 -4.72 22.97 -12.16
CA SER A 123 -4.47 22.44 -10.81
C SER A 123 -3.92 21.01 -10.90
N GLY A 124 -2.72 20.79 -10.35
CA GLY A 124 -2.17 19.45 -10.14
C GLY A 124 -3.02 18.62 -9.17
N PRO A 125 -2.74 17.31 -9.02
CA PRO A 125 -3.47 16.45 -8.10
C PRO A 125 -3.35 16.93 -6.65
N THR A 126 -4.41 16.72 -5.87
CA THR A 126 -4.40 16.86 -4.41
C THR A 126 -4.40 15.47 -3.76
N TYR A 127 -3.86 15.38 -2.56
CA TYR A 127 -3.69 14.14 -1.82
C TYR A 127 -4.40 14.25 -0.49
N ARG A 128 -5.40 13.41 -0.27
CA ARG A 128 -6.23 13.42 0.94
C ARG A 128 -5.96 12.17 1.77
N ARG A 129 -5.63 12.34 3.04
CA ARG A 129 -5.52 11.24 4.00
C ARG A 129 -6.88 10.54 4.16
N LEU A 130 -6.88 9.22 4.11
CA LEU A 130 -8.06 8.39 4.39
C LEU A 130 -8.24 8.17 5.90
N ASP A 131 -9.44 7.81 6.34
CA ASP A 131 -9.67 7.33 7.70
C ASP A 131 -9.33 5.83 7.74
N GLY A 132 -8.11 5.50 8.18
CA GLY A 132 -7.54 4.16 8.12
C GLY A 132 -6.80 3.83 6.82
N VAL A 133 -6.39 2.56 6.68
CA VAL A 133 -5.78 1.99 5.46
C VAL A 133 -6.77 1.10 4.73
N ARG A 134 -7.06 1.43 3.46
CA ARG A 134 -7.90 0.61 2.60
C ARG A 134 -7.07 -0.47 1.89
N VAL A 135 -7.30 -1.74 2.25
CA VAL A 135 -6.67 -2.89 1.60
C VAL A 135 -7.48 -3.34 0.37
N THR A 136 -6.92 -3.13 -0.82
CA THR A 136 -7.49 -3.59 -2.10
C THR A 136 -6.66 -4.75 -2.66
N ILE A 137 -7.33 -5.81 -3.10
CA ILE A 137 -6.70 -6.99 -3.69
C ILE A 137 -7.29 -7.20 -5.09
N SER A 138 -6.41 -7.34 -6.08
CA SER A 138 -6.76 -7.58 -7.47
C SER A 138 -6.00 -8.77 -8.03
N LEU A 139 -6.68 -9.55 -8.87
CA LEU A 139 -6.09 -10.58 -9.71
C LEU A 139 -6.21 -10.08 -11.15
N GLU A 140 -5.08 -9.85 -11.81
CA GLU A 140 -4.96 -9.34 -13.18
C GLU A 140 -4.52 -10.42 -14.16
#